data_AF-A9ITA3-F1
#
_entry.id   AF-A9ITA3-F1
#
_cell.length_a   1.000
_cell.length_b   1.000
_cell.length_c   1.000
_cell.angle_alpha   90.00
_cell.angle_beta   90.00
_cell.angle_gamma   90.00
#
_symmetry.space_group_name_H-M   'P 1'
#
loop_
_entity.id
_entity.type
_entity.pdbx_description
1 polymer ?
#
loop_
_entity_poly.entity_id
_entity_poly.type
_entity_poly.pdbx_seq_one_letter_code
_entity_poly.pdbx_strand_id
1 'polypeptide(L)'
;MPKTIASLALIFELLDGGRLEIGPYAITTALRWTSYLLSHVKRLYAAADSLATEGAKLIVERCDCLPDVFTTRDIYKRDWKCFKDNGAVKQALELLCRCNYIREISGDKSSQGGRPTIRYEWNPLVTSHKTSH
;
A
#
# COMPACT_ATOMS: atom_id res chain seq x y z
N MET A 1 -18.79 1.81 11.92
CA MET A 1 -18.95 2.96 11.01
C MET A 1 -20.37 3.53 11.13
N PRO A 2 -20.76 4.10 12.29
CA PRO A 2 -22.13 4.56 12.50
C PRO A 2 -22.53 5.72 11.57
N LYS A 3 -21.59 6.64 11.29
CA LYS A 3 -21.81 7.79 10.40
C LYS A 3 -22.19 7.38 8.98
N THR A 4 -21.51 6.37 8.41
CA THR A 4 -21.78 5.88 7.05
C THR A 4 -23.18 5.27 6.93
N ILE A 5 -23.59 4.50 7.93
CA ILE A 5 -24.91 3.86 7.96
C ILE A 5 -26.01 4.93 8.05
N ALA A 6 -25.85 5.92 8.93
CA ALA A 6 -26.81 7.01 9.06
C ALA A 6 -26.92 7.85 7.77
N SER A 7 -25.80 8.17 7.13
CA SER A 7 -25.79 8.88 5.85
C SER A 7 -26.47 8.09 4.73
N LEU A 8 -26.22 6.79 4.65
CA LEU A 8 -26.82 5.94 3.63
C LEU A 8 -28.33 5.75 3.85
N ALA A 9 -28.74 5.61 5.12
CA ALA A 9 -30.15 5.55 5.48
C ALA A 9 -30.86 6.86 5.11
N LEU A 10 -30.26 8.02 5.38
CA LEU A 10 -30.82 9.30 4.95
C LEU A 10 -30.97 9.39 3.42
N ILE A 11 -30.00 8.89 2.65
CA ILE A 11 -30.09 8.87 1.18
C ILE A 11 -31.29 8.02 0.73
N PHE A 12 -31.45 6.82 1.28
CA PHE A 12 -32.58 5.96 0.93
C PHE A 12 -33.93 6.58 1.31
N GLU A 13 -34.01 7.20 2.48
CA GLU A 13 -35.22 7.91 2.92
C GLU A 13 -35.59 9.04 1.94
N LEU A 14 -34.61 9.84 1.52
CA LEU A 14 -34.84 10.93 0.56
C LEU A 14 -35.25 10.42 -0.83
N LEU A 15 -34.74 9.26 -1.24
CA LEU A 15 -35.11 8.63 -2.51
C LEU A 15 -36.55 8.11 -2.51
N ASP A 16 -37.04 7.65 -1.36
CA ASP A 16 -38.43 7.22 -1.19
C ASP A 16 -39.39 8.39 -0.87
N GLY A 17 -38.89 9.63 -0.89
CA GLY A 17 -39.69 10.84 -0.68
C GLY A 17 -39.90 11.23 0.79
N GLY A 18 -39.26 10.55 1.72
CA GLY A 18 -39.25 10.90 3.14
C GLY A 18 -38.52 12.22 3.40
N ARG A 19 -38.97 13.00 4.40
CA ARG A 19 -38.45 14.35 4.68
C ARG A 19 -38.27 14.72 6.14
N LEU A 20 -38.76 13.92 7.08
CA LEU A 20 -38.75 14.26 8.51
C LEU A 20 -37.81 13.35 9.31
N GLU A 21 -38.03 12.04 9.22
CA GLU A 21 -37.31 11.05 10.00
C GLU A 21 -36.87 9.88 9.13
N ILE A 22 -35.83 9.17 9.57
CA ILE A 22 -35.35 7.97 8.89
C ILE A 22 -36.24 6.82 9.31
N GLY A 23 -36.98 6.26 8.35
CA GLY A 23 -37.89 5.15 8.57
C GLY A 23 -37.17 3.81 8.70
N PRO A 24 -37.90 2.78 9.19
CA PRO A 24 -37.37 1.43 9.36
C PRO A 24 -36.90 0.79 8.04
N TYR A 25 -37.53 1.13 6.92
CA TYR A 25 -37.12 0.65 5.59
C TYR A 25 -35.74 1.20 5.20
N ALA A 26 -35.54 2.51 5.32
CA ALA A 26 -34.30 3.17 4.95
C ALA A 26 -33.11 2.70 5.80
N ILE A 27 -33.28 2.57 7.12
CA ILE A 27 -32.21 2.08 8.01
C ILE A 27 -31.87 0.61 7.76
N THR A 28 -32.88 -0.24 7.52
CA THR A 28 -32.68 -1.67 7.22
C THR A 28 -31.96 -1.85 5.89
N THR A 29 -32.30 -1.04 4.90
CA THR A 29 -31.63 -1.04 3.59
C THR A 29 -30.17 -0.60 3.74
N ALA A 30 -29.89 0.47 4.50
CA ALA A 30 -28.51 0.90 4.79
C ALA A 30 -27.66 -0.18 5.49
N LEU A 31 -28.24 -0.88 6.47
CA LEU A 31 -27.57 -1.99 7.14
C LEU A 31 -27.26 -3.14 6.16
N ARG A 32 -28.19 -3.50 5.27
CA ARG A 32 -27.97 -4.55 4.26
C ARG A 32 -26.83 -4.22 3.31
N TRP A 33 -26.68 -2.95 2.94
CA TRP A 33 -25.59 -2.48 2.08
C TRP A 33 -24.21 -2.49 2.75
N THR A 34 -24.16 -2.54 4.09
CA THR A 34 -22.89 -2.45 4.83
C THR A 34 -21.95 -3.62 4.49
N SER A 35 -22.48 -4.84 4.35
CA SER A 35 -21.67 -6.01 3.98
C SER A 35 -21.06 -5.88 2.58
N TYR A 36 -21.86 -5.43 1.61
CA TYR A 36 -21.43 -5.19 0.25
C TYR A 36 -20.36 -4.09 0.18
N LEU A 37 -20.60 -2.93 0.80
CA LEU A 37 -19.67 -1.80 0.79
C LEU A 37 -18.36 -2.14 1.51
N LEU A 38 -18.42 -2.86 2.64
CA LEU A 38 -17.21 -3.31 3.33
C LEU A 38 -16.39 -4.26 2.46
N SER A 39 -17.05 -5.22 1.79
CA SER A 39 -16.38 -6.12 0.84
C SER A 39 -15.77 -5.34 -0.32
N HIS A 40 -16.49 -4.36 -0.86
CA HIS A 40 -16.04 -3.52 -1.95
C HIS A 40 -14.80 -2.69 -1.56
N VAL A 41 -14.83 -2.03 -0.41
CA VAL A 41 -13.70 -1.25 0.11
C VAL A 41 -12.48 -2.14 0.35
N LYS A 42 -12.66 -3.34 0.91
CA LYS A 42 -11.58 -4.32 1.08
C LYS A 42 -10.95 -4.70 -0.27
N ARG A 43 -11.76 -4.98 -1.29
CA ARG A 43 -11.25 -5.29 -2.63
C ARG A 43 -10.53 -4.10 -3.27
N LEU A 44 -11.07 -2.89 -3.15
CA LEU A 44 -10.48 -1.68 -3.70
C LEU A 44 -9.09 -1.42 -3.09
N TYR A 45 -8.98 -1.50 -1.77
CA TYR A 45 -7.69 -1.34 -1.10
C TYR A 45 -6.74 -2.51 -1.37
N ALA A 46 -7.23 -3.75 -1.42
CA ALA A 46 -6.39 -4.90 -1.77
C ALA A 46 -5.85 -4.82 -3.21
N ALA A 47 -6.64 -4.31 -4.16
CA ALA A 47 -6.19 -4.09 -5.54
C ALA A 47 -5.15 -2.96 -5.65
N ALA A 48 -5.27 -1.92 -4.81
CA ALA A 48 -4.24 -0.90 -4.70
C ALA A 48 -2.94 -1.45 -4.08
N ASP A 49 -3.07 -2.34 -3.08
CA ASP A 49 -1.94 -2.97 -2.39
C ASP A 49 -1.29 -4.09 -3.25
N SER A 50 -2.03 -4.71 -4.18
CA SER A 50 -1.53 -5.88 -4.95
C SER A 50 -0.35 -5.53 -5.86
N LEU A 51 -0.37 -4.36 -6.53
CA LEU A 51 0.74 -3.91 -7.37
C LEU A 51 2.01 -3.62 -6.55
N ALA A 52 1.85 -2.95 -5.40
CA ALA A 52 2.96 -2.72 -4.47
C ALA A 52 3.48 -4.04 -3.90
N THR A 53 2.59 -5.00 -3.62
CA THR A 53 2.92 -6.34 -3.12
C THR A 53 3.69 -7.17 -4.14
N GLU A 54 3.26 -7.18 -5.41
CA GLU A 54 3.98 -7.86 -6.50
C GLU A 54 5.37 -7.26 -6.71
N GLY A 55 5.49 -5.93 -6.72
CA GLY A 55 6.77 -5.24 -6.82
C GLY A 55 7.69 -5.51 -5.63
N ALA A 56 7.15 -5.50 -4.41
CA ALA A 56 7.88 -5.83 -3.19
C ALA A 56 8.38 -7.29 -3.21
N LYS A 57 7.51 -8.22 -3.61
CA LYS A 57 7.86 -9.63 -3.76
C LYS A 57 8.99 -9.82 -4.76
N LEU A 58 8.92 -9.15 -5.92
CA LEU A 58 9.98 -9.20 -6.93
C LEU A 58 11.32 -8.66 -6.41
N ILE A 59 11.32 -7.56 -5.64
CA ILE A 59 12.52 -7.01 -5.00
C ILE A 59 13.16 -8.03 -4.06
N VAL A 60 12.36 -8.73 -3.25
CA VAL A 60 12.84 -9.77 -2.32
C VAL A 60 13.35 -10.99 -3.08
N GLU A 61 12.63 -11.46 -4.10
CA GLU A 61 13.04 -12.60 -4.94
C GLU A 61 14.37 -12.34 -5.67
N ARG A 62 14.66 -11.06 -6.01
CA ARG A 62 15.87 -10.64 -6.71
C ARG A 62 16.84 -9.87 -5.82
N CYS A 63 16.82 -10.14 -4.51
CA CYS A 63 17.72 -9.49 -3.56
C CYS A 63 19.20 -9.84 -3.76
N ASP A 64 19.50 -10.93 -4.47
CA ASP A 64 20.82 -11.33 -4.94
C ASP A 64 21.39 -10.38 -6.00
N CYS A 65 20.52 -9.76 -6.79
CA CYS A 65 20.87 -8.78 -7.81
C CYS A 65 21.08 -7.36 -7.23
N LEU A 66 20.92 -7.16 -5.92
CA LEU A 66 21.10 -5.86 -5.28
C LEU A 66 22.27 -5.91 -4.27
N PRO A 67 23.02 -4.81 -4.12
CA PRO A 67 24.01 -4.72 -3.05
C PRO A 67 23.34 -4.76 -1.67
N ASP A 68 24.12 -5.07 -0.63
CA ASP A 68 23.63 -5.14 0.76
C ASP A 68 23.00 -3.81 1.22
N VAL A 69 23.53 -2.70 0.69
CA VAL A 69 22.94 -1.36 0.80
C VAL A 69 22.69 -0.84 -0.60
N PHE A 70 21.43 -0.59 -0.93
CA PHE A 70 21.00 -0.16 -2.27
C PHE A 70 20.18 1.12 -2.21
N THR A 71 20.00 1.77 -3.36
CA THR A 71 19.16 2.96 -3.53
C THR A 71 17.99 2.67 -4.46
N THR A 72 16.98 3.54 -4.47
CA THR A 72 15.90 3.46 -5.46
C THR A 72 16.43 3.46 -6.90
N ARG A 73 17.56 4.17 -7.16
CA ARG A 73 18.21 4.20 -8.46
C ARG A 73 18.76 2.84 -8.90
N ASP A 74 19.23 2.03 -7.95
CA ASP A 74 19.77 0.71 -8.27
C ASP A 74 18.66 -0.23 -8.74
N ILE A 75 17.43 -0.07 -8.25
CA ILE A 75 16.26 -0.80 -8.75
C ILE A 75 15.87 -0.30 -10.14
N TYR A 76 15.83 1.03 -10.36
CA TYR A 76 15.49 1.58 -11.69
C TYR A 76 16.43 1.11 -12.79
N LYS A 77 17.73 1.06 -12.51
CA LYS A 77 18.74 0.61 -13.49
C LYS A 77 18.55 -0.85 -13.91
N ARG A 78 17.83 -1.66 -13.14
CA ARG A 78 17.60 -3.08 -13.44
C ARG A 78 16.46 -3.32 -14.42
N ASP A 79 15.68 -2.28 -14.75
CA ASP A 79 14.61 -2.29 -15.76
C ASP A 79 13.65 -3.50 -15.63
N TRP A 80 13.21 -3.79 -14.40
CA TRP A 80 12.32 -4.91 -14.16
C TRP A 80 10.91 -4.60 -14.65
N LYS A 81 10.39 -5.46 -15.55
CA LYS A 81 9.07 -5.32 -16.22
C LYS A 81 7.86 -5.06 -15.30
N CYS A 82 7.94 -5.41 -14.01
CA CYS A 82 6.87 -5.19 -13.04
C CYS A 82 6.72 -3.71 -12.63
N PHE A 83 7.78 -2.90 -12.77
CA PHE A 83 7.77 -1.49 -12.43
C PHE A 83 7.50 -0.63 -13.67
N LYS A 84 6.25 -0.16 -13.80
CA LYS A 84 5.83 0.71 -14.92
C LYS A 84 6.23 2.17 -14.73
N ASP A 85 6.38 2.62 -13.49
CA ASP A 85 6.74 3.99 -13.15
C ASP A 85 7.54 4.08 -11.84
N ASN A 86 8.04 5.29 -11.57
CA ASN A 86 8.79 5.60 -10.34
C ASN A 86 7.93 5.52 -9.07
N GLY A 87 6.62 5.71 -9.19
CA GLY A 87 5.68 5.59 -8.07
C GLY A 87 5.57 4.15 -7.57
N ALA A 88 5.53 3.18 -8.49
CA ALA A 88 5.41 1.76 -8.19
C ALA A 88 6.62 1.24 -7.41
N VAL A 89 7.84 1.66 -7.78
CA VAL A 89 9.06 1.32 -7.02
C VAL A 89 9.00 1.91 -5.62
N LYS A 90 8.57 3.16 -5.47
CA LYS A 90 8.45 3.81 -4.16
C LYS A 90 7.43 3.11 -3.27
N GLN A 91 6.27 2.76 -3.80
CA GLN A 91 5.23 2.03 -3.05
C GLN A 91 5.72 0.64 -2.61
N ALA A 92 6.44 -0.08 -3.48
CA ALA A 92 7.03 -1.37 -3.12
C ALA A 92 8.09 -1.23 -2.00
N LEU A 93 8.95 -0.21 -2.06
CA LEU A 93 9.93 0.07 -1.01
C LEU A 93 9.27 0.49 0.31
N GLU A 94 8.25 1.35 0.26
CA GLU A 94 7.47 1.74 1.44
C GLU A 94 6.80 0.53 2.10
N LEU A 95 6.25 -0.39 1.30
CA LEU A 95 5.69 -1.65 1.78
C LEU A 95 6.74 -2.54 2.45
N LEU A 96 7.92 -2.69 1.83
CA LEU A 96 9.02 -3.47 2.41
C LEU A 96 9.55 -2.87 3.71
N CYS A 97 9.65 -1.54 3.81
CA CYS A 97 9.98 -0.85 5.05
C CYS A 97 8.92 -1.12 6.13
N ARG A 98 7.64 -0.97 5.80
CA ARG A 98 6.52 -1.22 6.73
C ARG A 98 6.50 -2.66 7.25
N CYS A 99 6.89 -3.61 6.41
CA CYS A 99 6.98 -5.04 6.76
C CYS A 99 8.34 -5.44 7.38
N ASN A 100 9.25 -4.49 7.65
CA ASN A 100 10.59 -4.74 8.20
C ASN A 100 11.49 -5.66 7.36
N TYR A 101 11.28 -5.74 6.05
CA TYR A 101 12.18 -6.46 5.14
C TYR A 101 13.45 -5.65 4.84
N ILE A 102 13.30 -4.33 4.81
CA ILE A 102 14.39 -3.36 4.60
C ILE A 102 14.25 -2.22 5.59
N ARG A 103 15.34 -1.49 5.84
CA ARG A 103 15.37 -0.30 6.67
C ARG A 103 15.87 0.89 5.85
N GLU A 104 15.20 2.02 5.99
CA GLU A 104 15.65 3.28 5.40
C GLU A 104 16.82 3.86 6.20
N ILE A 105 17.89 4.20 5.49
CA ILE A 105 19.07 4.90 6.00
C ILE A 105 19.15 6.23 5.24
N SER A 106 18.85 7.32 5.94
CA SER A 106 19.10 8.66 5.39
C SER A 106 20.62 8.87 5.28
N GLY A 107 21.13 9.09 4.08
CA GLY A 107 22.52 9.51 3.91
C GLY A 107 22.75 10.90 4.49
N ASP A 108 23.96 11.15 5.01
CA ASP A 108 24.39 12.49 5.39
C ASP A 108 24.13 13.47 4.25
N LYS A 109 23.63 14.66 4.58
CA LYS A 109 23.57 15.77 3.62
C LYS A 109 24.96 15.92 3.03
N SER A 110 25.10 15.73 1.73
CA SER A 110 26.38 16.06 1.10
C SER A 110 26.71 17.51 1.44
N SER A 111 27.99 17.81 1.64
CA SER A 111 28.49 19.16 1.93
C SER A 111 28.11 20.20 0.86
N GLN A 112 27.49 19.78 -0.24
CA GLN A 112 26.94 20.61 -1.32
C GLN A 112 25.42 20.90 -1.23
N GLY A 113 24.75 20.59 -0.11
CA GLY A 113 23.38 21.09 0.15
C GLY A 113 22.26 20.48 -0.71
N GLY A 114 22.49 19.32 -1.31
CA GLY A 114 21.48 18.59 -2.09
C GLY A 114 20.48 17.80 -1.23
N ARG A 115 19.36 17.36 -1.84
CA ARG A 115 18.40 16.45 -1.20
C ARG A 115 19.13 15.17 -0.75
N PRO A 116 19.00 14.74 0.52
CA PRO A 116 19.62 13.53 1.01
C PRO A 116 19.26 12.33 0.13
N THR A 117 20.26 11.54 -0.23
CA THR A 117 20.01 10.27 -0.93
C THR A 117 19.52 9.24 0.07
N ILE A 118 18.33 8.69 -0.19
CA ILE A 118 17.76 7.61 0.60
C ILE A 118 18.45 6.30 0.20
N ARG A 119 19.02 5.60 1.18
CA ARG A 119 19.58 4.26 1.03
C ARG A 119 18.73 3.27 1.81
N TYR A 120 18.73 2.02 1.38
CA TYR A 120 18.01 0.93 1.99
C TYR A 120 18.98 -0.20 2.32
N GLU A 121 18.84 -0.75 3.52
CA GLU A 121 19.61 -1.90 3.99
C GLU A 121 18.66 -3.06 4.24
N TRP A 122 19.08 -4.27 3.85
CA TRP A 122 18.29 -5.48 4.09
C TRP A 122 18.24 -5.85 5.56
N ASN A 123 17.11 -6.37 6.00
CA ASN A 123 17.03 -7.05 7.29
C ASN A 123 17.88 -8.34 7.23
N PRO A 124 18.78 -8.58 8.20
CA PRO A 124 19.59 -9.80 8.27
C PRO A 124 18.79 -11.11 8.18
N LEU A 125 17.55 -11.13 8.67
CA LEU A 125 16.66 -12.30 8.59
C LEU A 125 16.20 -12.60 7.15
N VAL A 126 16.19 -11.59 6.28
CA VAL A 126 15.84 -11.75 4.86
C VAL A 126 17.04 -12.32 4.10
N THR A 127 18.25 -11.84 4.41
CA THR A 127 19.48 -12.29 3.73
C THR A 127 20.04 -13.59 4.28
N SER A 128 19.71 -14.00 5.51
CA SER A 128 20.11 -15.32 6.05
C SER A 128 19.52 -16.50 5.29
N HIS A 129 18.44 -16.30 4.52
CA HIS A 129 17.94 -17.30 3.57
C HIS A 129 18.84 -17.48 2.33
N LYS A 130 19.86 -16.61 2.10
CA LYS A 130 20.87 -16.78 1.03
C LYS A 130 21.89 -17.90 1.33
N THR A 131 22.12 -18.26 2.59
CA THR A 131 23.25 -19.13 2.98
C THR A 131 22.87 -20.61 3.19
N SER A 132 21.62 -20.98 2.94
CA SER A 132 21.18 -22.39 2.96
C SER A 132 21.10 -22.96 1.55
N HIS A 133 22.24 -23.08 0.87
CA HIS A 133 22.40 -23.95 -0.30
C HIS A 133 23.85 -24.38 -0.49
#